data_AF-G6C4S6-F1
#
_entry.id   AF-G6C4S6-F1
#
_cell.length_a   1.000
_cell.length_b   1.000
_cell.length_c   1.000
_cell.angle_alpha   90.00
_cell.angle_beta   90.00
_cell.angle_gamma   90.00
#
_symmetry.space_group_name_H-M   'P 1'
#
loop_
_entity.id
_entity.type
_entity.pdbx_description
1 polymer ?
#
loop_
_entity_poly.entity_id
_entity_poly.type
_entity_poly.pdbx_seq_one_letter_code
_entity_poly.pdbx_strand_id
1 'polypeptide(L)' 'MDTKFSIALHVLAYIEETDNTVTSELLAKSVGTNASHIRKILALL' A
#
# COMPACT_ATOMS: atom_id res chain seq x y z
N MET A 1 10.97 -12.87 4.14
CA MET A 1 9.56 -12.44 3.94
C MET A 1 9.42 -11.96 2.51
N ASP A 2 8.36 -12.36 1.80
CA ASP A 2 8.07 -11.83 0.46
C ASP A 2 7.75 -10.33 0.59
N THR A 3 8.50 -9.47 -0.10
CA THR A 3 8.33 -8.01 -0.04
C THR A 3 6.93 -7.58 -0.47
N LYS A 4 6.26 -8.31 -1.36
CA LYS A 4 4.86 -8.02 -1.74
C LYS A 4 3.89 -8.29 -0.61
N PHE A 5 4.09 -9.38 0.13
CA PHE A 5 3.25 -9.73 1.27
C PHE A 5 3.38 -8.66 2.37
N SER A 6 4.60 -8.26 2.72
CA SER A 6 4.83 -7.21 3.72
C SER A 6 4.24 -5.86 3.30
N ILE A 7 4.34 -5.49 2.03
CA ILE A 7 3.72 -4.25 1.52
C ILE A 7 2.20 -4.35 1.56
N ALA A 8 1.60 -5.47 1.15
CA ALA A 8 0.16 -5.65 1.19
C ALA A 8 -0.39 -5.53 2.62
N LEU A 9 0.27 -6.16 3.59
CA LEU A 9 -0.11 -6.05 5.00
C LEU A 9 -0.01 -4.61 5.51
N HIS A 10 1.07 -3.90 5.20
CA HIS A 10 1.22 -2.50 5.58
C HIS A 10 0.13 -1.61 4.96
N VAL A 11 -0.19 -1.81 3.68
CA VAL A 11 -1.24 -1.04 2.98
C VAL A 11 -2.61 -1.27 3.61
N LEU A 12 -2.96 -2.52 3.93
CA LEU A 12 -4.23 -2.85 4.59
C LEU A 12 -4.33 -2.22 5.98
N ALA A 13 -3.26 -2.29 6.78
CA ALA A 13 -3.22 -1.63 8.08
C ALA A 13 -3.34 -0.10 7.96
N TYR A 14 -2.63 0.51 7.01
CA TYR A 14 -2.70 1.96 6.77
C TYR A 14 -4.12 2.41 6.41
N ILE A 15 -4.82 1.65 5.58
CA ILE A 15 -6.21 1.94 5.17
C ILE A 15 -7.17 1.77 6.35
N GLU A 16 -6.95 0.79 7.23
CA GLU A 16 -7.79 0.58 8.42
C GLU A 16 -7.61 1.68 9.47
N GLU A 17 -6.39 2.19 9.65
CA GLU A 17 -6.06 3.22 10.63
C GLU A 17 -6.44 4.65 10.18
N THR A 18 -6.95 4.84 8.96
CA THR A 18 -7.21 6.18 8.41
C THR A 18 -8.66 6.41 8.00
N ASP A 19 -9.24 7.52 8.47
CA ASP A 19 -10.59 7.96 8.11
C ASP A 19 -10.65 8.71 6.75
N ASN A 20 -9.50 8.93 6.11
CA ASN A 20 -9.40 9.72 4.89
C ASN A 20 -9.26 8.84 3.64
N THR A 21 -9.70 9.36 2.49
CA THR A 21 -9.39 8.71 1.21
C THR A 21 -7.88 8.73 0.95
N VAL A 22 -7.31 7.55 0.70
CA VAL A 22 -5.86 7.37 0.50
C VAL A 22 -5.53 7.21 -0.98
N THR A 23 -4.47 7.88 -1.44
CA THR A 23 -3.95 7.72 -2.80
C THR A 23 -2.80 6.71 -2.88
N SER A 24 -2.58 6.14 -4.07
CA SER A 24 -1.46 5.22 -4.31
C SER A 24 -0.09 5.86 -4.06
N GLU A 25 0.01 7.17 -4.25
CA GLU A 25 1.20 7.99 -4.04
C GLU A 25 1.51 8.11 -2.53
N LEU A 26 0.48 8.25 -1.69
CA LEU A 26 0.65 8.32 -0.23
C LEU A 26 1.12 6.97 0.33
N LEU A 27 0.48 5.88 -0.09
CA LEU A 27 0.89 4.52 0.28
C LEU A 27 2.31 4.19 -0.21
N ALA A 28 2.66 4.62 -1.42
CA ALA A 28 3.99 4.38 -1.96
C ALA A 28 5.07 5.08 -1.12
N LYS A 29 4.76 6.29 -0.62
CA LYS A 29 5.66 7.03 0.28
C LYS A 29 5.82 6.32 1.63
N SER A 30 4.77 5.69 2.18
CA SER A 30 4.85 5.02 3.49
C SER A 30 5.69 3.74 3.49
N VAL A 31 5.74 3.04 2.35
CA VAL A 31 6.53 1.80 2.20
C VAL A 31 7.83 1.97 1.39
N GLY A 32 8.16 3.18 0.96
CA GLY A 32 9.40 3.47 0.21
C GLY A 32 9.44 2.87 -1.19
N THR A 33 8.33 2.93 -1.94
CA THR A 33 8.24 2.44 -3.32
C THR A 33 7.58 3.48 -4.25
N ASN A 34 7.10 3.07 -5.42
CA ASN A 34 6.36 3.93 -6.33
C ASN A 34 4.87 3.54 -6.43
N ALA A 35 4.03 4.50 -6.79
CA ALA A 35 2.59 4.32 -6.89
C ALA A 35 2.17 3.23 -7.89
N SER A 36 2.95 3.02 -8.95
CA SER A 36 2.69 1.94 -9.92
C SER A 36 2.79 0.55 -9.28
N HIS A 37 3.77 0.36 -8.38
CA HIS A 37 3.92 -0.88 -7.64
C HIS A 37 2.76 -1.10 -6.67
N ILE A 38 2.34 -0.06 -5.94
CA ILE A 38 1.15 -0.12 -5.07
C ILE A 38 -0.09 -0.50 -5.87
N ARG A 39 -0.35 0.12 -7.02
CA ARG A 39 -1.50 -0.21 -7.87
C ARG A 39 -1.52 -1.67 -8.31
N LYS A 40 -0.35 -2.25 -8.63
CA LYS A 40 -0.23 -3.68 -8.97
C LYS A 40 -0.56 -4.58 -7.79
N ILE A 41 -0.20 -4.20 -6.56
CA ILE A 41 -0.51 -4.97 -5.36
C ILE A 41 -2.01 -4.85 -5.03
N LEU A 42 -2.57 -3.64 -5.05
CA LEU A 42 -4.00 -3.40 -4.82
C LEU A 42 -4.88 -4.14 -5.84
N ALA A 43 -4.44 -4.31 -7.08
CA ALA A 43 -5.18 -5.08 -8.09
C ALA A 43 -5.28 -6.60 -7.78
N LEU A 44 -4.58 -7.09 -6.76
CA LEU A 44 -4.59 -8.50 -6.32
C LEU A 44 -5.38 -8.72 -5.03
N LEU A 45 -5.92 -7.66 -4.41
CA LEU A 45 -6.69 -7.69 -3.16
C LEU A 45 -8.19 -7.57 -3.47
#